data_AF-A0A971KIN1-F1
#
_entry.id   AF-A0A971KIN1-F1
#
_cell.length_a   1.000
_cell.length_b   1.000
_cell.length_c   1.000
_cell.angle_alpha   90.00
_cell.angle_beta   90.00
_cell.angle_gamma   90.00
#
_symmetry.space_group_name_H-M   'P 1'
#
loop_
_entity.id
_entity.type
_entity.pdbx_description
1 polymer ?
#
loop_
_entity_poly.entity_id
_entity_poly.type
_entity_poly.pdbx_seq_one_letter_code
_entity_poly.pdbx_strand_id
1 'polypeptide(L)'
;MTHKGTITLETERLILRRFTLDDAENVFQRWSNSAENSRFVMKSPHTSVTETKNLLRAYIRDYDKPDFYMWGIVYEGELIGYICGNEINEEIKSVCIGYCITKSCWNNGITTEATKALIDFFFSLGFNRIFSYHNPLNPASGKVMQKCGMQFEGRIRGGSMLAGKIYDCLQYAILAEDYFGASKLPQSYIMNLRKYVGHIQLIMNGAGVIIENEREEILLGQRRDNGCWTHAGGSSELGESCEETARRELFEEMGLIANTLELLGVFSGKDTHYIYPNGDEVYNVAVNYTCRDWSGTPSLQEAEVAELRWFPIDDLPSNIPPPDMTVYRAYLEKR
;
A
#
# COMPACT_ATOMS: atom_id res chain seq x y z
N MET A 1 -10.17 -2.36 -9.74
CA MET A 1 -8.96 -3.18 -9.81
C MET A 1 -8.52 -3.25 -11.26
N THR A 2 -7.22 -3.13 -11.51
CA THR A 2 -6.66 -3.17 -12.87
C THR A 2 -5.48 -4.11 -12.90
N HIS A 3 -5.67 -5.26 -13.55
CA HIS A 3 -4.65 -6.28 -13.71
C HIS A 3 -3.50 -5.81 -14.60
N LYS A 4 -2.27 -6.04 -14.16
CA LYS A 4 -1.03 -5.73 -14.93
C LYS A 4 -0.18 -6.96 -15.24
N GLY A 5 -0.59 -8.14 -14.79
CA GLY A 5 0.16 -9.39 -14.93
C GLY A 5 1.49 -9.35 -14.17
N THR A 6 2.34 -10.33 -14.47
CA THR A 6 3.68 -10.41 -13.88
C THR A 6 4.60 -9.37 -14.52
N ILE A 7 4.73 -8.19 -13.94
CA ILE A 7 5.73 -7.18 -14.35
C ILE A 7 7.01 -7.29 -13.52
N THR A 8 8.14 -6.77 -13.99
CA THR A 8 9.35 -6.73 -13.16
C THR A 8 9.14 -5.75 -12.00
N LEU A 9 9.50 -6.17 -10.78
CA LEU A 9 9.53 -5.32 -9.59
C LEU A 9 10.95 -5.31 -9.03
N GLU A 10 11.41 -4.14 -8.62
CA GLU A 10 12.73 -3.94 -8.01
C GLU A 10 12.56 -3.46 -6.57
N THR A 11 13.39 -3.99 -5.67
CA THR A 11 13.46 -3.57 -4.28
C THR A 11 14.90 -3.17 -3.95
N GLU A 12 15.19 -2.87 -2.69
CA GLU A 12 16.56 -2.54 -2.25
C GLU A 12 17.59 -3.61 -2.64
N ARG A 13 17.21 -4.90 -2.53
CA ARG A 13 18.13 -6.03 -2.75
C ARG A 13 17.66 -7.04 -3.79
N LEU A 14 16.41 -6.96 -4.25
CA LEU A 14 15.78 -8.00 -5.05
C LEU A 14 15.33 -7.49 -6.41
N ILE A 15 15.36 -8.41 -7.37
CA ILE A 15 14.63 -8.27 -8.63
C ILE A 15 13.60 -9.40 -8.67
N LEU A 16 12.33 -9.05 -8.73
CA LEU A 16 11.23 -9.98 -8.96
C LEU A 16 10.90 -9.96 -10.44
N ARG A 17 11.15 -11.06 -11.15
CA ARG A 17 11.00 -11.11 -12.61
C ARG A 17 10.26 -12.35 -13.09
N ARG A 18 9.79 -12.32 -14.34
CA ARG A 18 9.30 -13.50 -15.05
C ARG A 18 10.37 -14.59 -15.12
N PHE A 19 9.94 -15.84 -15.08
CA PHE A 19 10.78 -17.00 -15.36
C PHE A 19 11.11 -17.09 -16.86
N THR A 20 12.29 -17.63 -17.14
CA THR A 20 12.75 -18.04 -18.47
C THR A 20 12.99 -19.55 -18.48
N LEU A 21 13.14 -20.15 -19.66
CA LEU A 21 13.46 -21.58 -19.73
C LEU A 21 14.87 -21.91 -19.21
N ASP A 22 15.77 -20.94 -19.23
CA ASP A 22 17.15 -21.11 -18.76
C ASP A 22 17.21 -21.23 -17.24
N ASP A 23 16.18 -20.77 -16.52
CA ASP A 23 16.06 -20.92 -15.08
C ASP A 23 15.84 -22.38 -14.63
N ALA A 24 15.43 -23.28 -15.54
CA ALA A 24 14.96 -24.61 -15.17
C ALA A 24 15.98 -25.46 -14.41
N GLU A 25 17.27 -25.36 -14.78
CA GLU A 25 18.34 -26.08 -14.06
C GLU A 25 18.48 -25.52 -12.63
N ASN A 26 18.52 -24.20 -12.49
CA ASN A 26 18.69 -23.54 -11.21
C ASN A 26 17.50 -23.81 -10.27
N VAL A 27 16.27 -23.70 -10.79
CA VAL A 27 15.03 -24.05 -10.09
C VAL A 27 15.07 -25.50 -9.59
N PHE A 28 15.49 -26.43 -10.46
CA PHE A 28 15.57 -27.84 -10.12
C PHE A 28 16.56 -28.10 -8.99
N GLN A 29 17.80 -27.61 -9.14
CA GLN A 29 18.88 -27.87 -8.20
C GLN A 29 18.66 -27.21 -6.84
N ARG A 30 18.03 -26.03 -6.78
CA ARG A 30 17.98 -25.24 -5.54
C ARG A 30 16.77 -25.50 -4.67
N TRP A 31 15.59 -25.76 -5.24
CA TRP A 31 14.40 -25.97 -4.41
C TRP A 31 13.41 -27.00 -4.92
N SER A 32 13.24 -27.18 -6.23
CA SER A 32 12.17 -28.06 -6.69
C SER A 32 12.51 -29.55 -6.54
N ASN A 33 13.79 -29.95 -6.48
CA ASN A 33 14.21 -31.34 -6.20
C ASN A 33 14.29 -31.67 -4.69
N SER A 34 14.16 -30.67 -3.81
CA SER A 34 14.43 -30.81 -2.38
C SER A 34 13.13 -30.95 -1.59
N ALA A 35 12.90 -32.14 -1.04
CA ALA A 35 11.78 -32.40 -0.13
C ALA A 35 11.81 -31.52 1.13
N GLU A 36 12.96 -30.95 1.50
CA GLU A 36 13.07 -30.03 2.64
C GLU A 36 12.60 -28.62 2.26
N ASN A 37 13.01 -28.10 1.11
CA ASN A 37 12.63 -26.76 0.65
C ASN A 37 11.18 -26.72 0.16
N SER A 38 10.74 -27.80 -0.47
CA SER A 38 9.38 -27.91 -1.00
C SER A 38 8.38 -28.45 0.04
N ARG A 39 8.86 -28.80 1.25
CA ARG A 39 8.12 -29.56 2.27
C ARG A 39 6.73 -29.02 2.53
N PHE A 40 6.57 -27.69 2.51
CA PHE A 40 5.33 -27.01 2.91
C PHE A 40 4.57 -26.36 1.76
N VAL A 41 5.07 -26.44 0.53
CA VAL A 41 4.59 -25.61 -0.59
C VAL A 41 4.31 -26.43 -1.86
N MET A 42 5.01 -27.56 -2.06
CA MET A 42 4.77 -28.44 -3.21
C MET A 42 4.22 -29.80 -2.77
N LYS A 43 3.33 -30.35 -3.59
CA LYS A 43 2.72 -31.67 -3.34
C LYS A 43 3.77 -32.79 -3.36
N SER A 44 4.75 -32.68 -4.27
CA SER A 44 5.93 -33.54 -4.39
C SER A 44 7.10 -32.77 -5.02
N PRO A 45 8.36 -33.07 -4.66
CA PRO A 45 9.52 -32.56 -5.38
C PRO A 45 9.52 -33.04 -6.84
N HIS A 46 10.06 -32.22 -7.74
CA HIS A 46 10.34 -32.63 -9.11
C HIS A 46 11.41 -33.73 -9.14
N THR A 47 11.25 -34.68 -10.04
CA THR A 47 12.19 -35.80 -10.22
C THR A 47 13.22 -35.54 -11.32
N SER A 48 12.99 -34.53 -12.17
CA SER A 48 13.89 -34.16 -13.25
C SER A 48 13.83 -32.68 -13.63
N VAL A 49 14.89 -32.19 -14.28
CA VAL A 49 14.93 -30.87 -14.92
C VAL A 49 13.84 -30.75 -16.00
N THR A 50 13.47 -31.85 -16.66
CA THR A 50 12.39 -31.88 -17.66
C THR A 50 11.04 -31.52 -17.07
N GLU A 51 10.70 -32.04 -15.89
CA GLU A 51 9.47 -31.65 -15.17
C GLU A 51 9.47 -30.16 -14.86
N THR A 52 10.62 -29.64 -14.40
CA THR A 52 10.80 -28.21 -14.14
C THR A 52 10.63 -27.37 -15.41
N LYS A 53 11.21 -27.79 -16.54
CA LYS A 53 11.03 -27.12 -17.84
C LYS A 53 9.55 -27.11 -18.25
N ASN A 54 8.80 -28.19 -18.00
CA ASN A 54 7.38 -28.24 -18.33
C ASN A 54 6.56 -27.27 -17.48
N LEU A 55 6.88 -27.13 -16.19
CA LEU A 55 6.27 -26.13 -15.32
C LEU A 55 6.57 -24.70 -15.82
N LEU A 56 7.83 -24.39 -16.11
CA LEU A 56 8.20 -23.06 -16.61
C LEU A 56 7.57 -22.76 -17.97
N ARG A 57 7.42 -23.74 -18.87
CA ARG A 57 6.67 -23.55 -20.13
C ARG A 57 5.22 -23.14 -19.87
N ALA A 58 4.58 -23.74 -18.87
CA ALA A 58 3.21 -23.37 -18.51
C ALA A 58 3.13 -21.93 -18.00
N TYR A 59 4.08 -21.51 -17.14
CA TYR A 59 4.16 -20.13 -16.67
C TYR A 59 4.42 -19.14 -17.79
N ILE A 60 5.38 -19.46 -18.68
CA ILE A 60 5.76 -18.60 -19.81
C ILE A 60 4.57 -18.37 -20.75
N ARG A 61 3.79 -19.42 -21.03
CA ARG A 61 2.57 -19.31 -21.85
C ARG A 61 1.52 -18.39 -21.21
N ASP A 62 1.43 -18.40 -19.87
CA ASP A 62 0.38 -17.68 -19.16
C ASP A 62 0.79 -16.24 -18.79
N TYR A 63 2.05 -15.82 -19.01
CA TYR A 63 2.53 -14.47 -18.71
C TYR A 63 1.88 -13.33 -19.51
N ASP A 64 1.24 -13.65 -20.64
CA ASP A 64 0.49 -12.66 -21.41
C ASP A 64 -0.92 -12.41 -20.82
N LYS A 65 -1.35 -13.25 -19.86
CA LYS A 65 -2.61 -13.03 -19.14
C LYS A 65 -2.41 -11.97 -18.06
N PRO A 66 -3.27 -10.94 -18.00
CA PRO A 66 -3.10 -9.84 -17.05
C PRO A 66 -3.36 -10.27 -15.59
N ASP A 67 -4.06 -11.37 -15.35
CA ASP A 67 -4.35 -11.94 -14.04
C ASP A 67 -3.36 -13.02 -13.58
N PHE A 68 -2.30 -13.28 -14.37
CA PHE A 68 -1.29 -14.26 -14.02
C PHE A 68 -0.09 -13.61 -13.30
N TYR A 69 0.13 -14.04 -12.05
CA TYR A 69 1.10 -13.46 -11.13
C TYR A 69 2.08 -14.52 -10.60
N MET A 70 3.28 -14.61 -11.21
CA MET A 70 4.29 -15.59 -10.86
C MET A 70 5.70 -15.05 -11.10
N TRP A 71 6.43 -14.74 -10.04
CA TRP A 71 7.78 -14.17 -10.11
C TRP A 71 8.84 -15.16 -9.61
N GLY A 72 9.99 -15.17 -10.26
CA GLY A 72 11.24 -15.61 -9.68
C GLY A 72 11.85 -14.50 -8.83
N ILE A 73 12.39 -14.85 -7.66
CA ILE A 73 13.10 -13.94 -6.77
C ILE A 73 14.59 -14.02 -7.08
N VAL A 74 15.19 -12.92 -7.53
CA VAL A 74 16.63 -12.81 -7.78
C VAL A 74 17.27 -11.96 -6.67
N TYR A 75 18.33 -12.49 -6.05
CA TYR A 75 19.11 -11.83 -5.00
C TYR A 75 20.60 -12.00 -5.32
N GLU A 76 21.36 -10.90 -5.32
CA GLU A 76 22.79 -10.90 -5.70
C GLU A 76 23.05 -11.55 -7.08
N GLY A 77 22.16 -11.31 -8.05
CA GLY A 77 22.23 -11.86 -9.41
C GLY A 77 21.76 -13.32 -9.54
N GLU A 78 21.42 -13.97 -8.43
CA GLU A 78 21.08 -15.38 -8.38
C GLU A 78 19.58 -15.60 -8.16
N LEU A 79 18.99 -16.52 -8.93
CA LEU A 79 17.62 -16.97 -8.71
C LEU A 79 17.56 -17.86 -7.45
N ILE A 80 16.80 -17.43 -6.45
CA ILE A 80 16.78 -18.06 -5.12
C ILE A 80 15.42 -18.61 -4.70
N GLY A 81 14.37 -18.36 -5.48
CA GLY A 81 13.03 -18.84 -5.17
C GLY A 81 11.97 -18.23 -6.06
N TYR A 82 10.72 -18.30 -5.60
CA TYR A 82 9.57 -17.71 -6.26
C TYR A 82 8.62 -17.06 -5.26
N ILE A 83 7.83 -16.12 -5.77
CA ILE A 83 6.68 -15.52 -5.08
C ILE A 83 5.56 -15.34 -6.11
N CYS A 84 4.31 -15.51 -5.68
CA CYS A 84 3.15 -15.45 -6.57
C CYS A 84 1.93 -14.83 -5.88
N GLY A 85 1.00 -14.35 -6.71
CA GLY A 85 -0.37 -14.09 -6.32
C GLY A 85 -1.28 -15.15 -6.91
N ASN A 86 -2.07 -15.82 -6.08
CA ASN A 86 -3.03 -16.84 -6.51
C ASN A 86 -4.35 -16.69 -5.73
N GLU A 87 -5.28 -17.63 -5.92
CA GLU A 87 -6.60 -17.62 -5.26
C GLU A 87 -7.32 -16.25 -5.39
N ILE A 88 -7.25 -15.67 -6.60
CA ILE A 88 -7.85 -14.37 -6.88
C ILE A 88 -9.37 -14.47 -6.82
N ASN A 89 -9.98 -13.55 -6.10
CA ASN A 89 -11.42 -13.35 -6.10
C ASN A 89 -11.73 -11.91 -6.50
N GLU A 90 -12.29 -11.73 -7.70
CA GLU A 90 -12.64 -10.44 -8.30
C GLU A 90 -13.72 -9.69 -7.52
N GLU A 91 -14.69 -10.42 -6.94
CA GLU A 91 -15.86 -9.84 -6.28
C GLU A 91 -15.46 -9.09 -5.01
N ILE A 92 -14.62 -9.72 -4.18
CA ILE A 92 -14.08 -9.12 -2.94
C ILE A 92 -12.69 -8.50 -3.15
N LYS A 93 -12.20 -8.50 -4.40
CA LYS A 93 -10.88 -8.01 -4.80
C LYS A 93 -9.77 -8.54 -3.89
N SER A 94 -9.70 -9.86 -3.72
CA SER A 94 -8.70 -10.51 -2.86
C SER A 94 -7.67 -11.33 -3.62
N VAL A 95 -6.46 -11.45 -3.08
CA VAL A 95 -5.39 -12.32 -3.59
C VAL A 95 -4.62 -12.97 -2.44
N CYS A 96 -4.24 -14.24 -2.63
CA CYS A 96 -3.36 -14.97 -1.73
C CYS A 96 -1.90 -14.84 -2.20
N ILE A 97 -0.99 -14.48 -1.31
CA ILE A 97 0.45 -14.49 -1.58
C ILE A 97 1.02 -15.84 -1.17
N GLY A 98 1.69 -16.51 -2.10
CA GLY A 98 2.49 -17.72 -1.86
C GLY A 98 3.95 -17.49 -2.21
N TYR A 99 4.87 -18.12 -1.48
CA TYR A 99 6.31 -18.04 -1.77
C TYR A 99 7.07 -19.29 -1.36
N CYS A 100 8.23 -19.47 -1.96
CA CYS A 100 9.24 -20.43 -1.54
C CYS A 100 10.63 -19.87 -1.85
N ILE A 101 11.57 -19.98 -0.93
CA ILE A 101 12.97 -19.61 -1.15
C ILE A 101 13.89 -20.73 -0.67
N THR A 102 15.07 -20.82 -1.29
CA THR A 102 16.09 -21.78 -0.89
C THR A 102 16.56 -21.54 0.56
N LYS A 103 16.91 -22.63 1.24
CA LYS A 103 17.26 -22.64 2.66
C LYS A 103 18.43 -21.72 3.04
N SER A 104 19.42 -21.56 2.16
CA SER A 104 20.55 -20.65 2.40
C SER A 104 20.13 -19.19 2.55
N CYS A 105 18.95 -18.82 2.05
CA CYS A 105 18.41 -17.46 2.12
C CYS A 105 17.44 -17.24 3.29
N TRP A 106 17.15 -18.28 4.09
CA TRP A 106 16.20 -18.17 5.21
C TRP A 106 16.70 -17.21 6.31
N ASN A 107 15.77 -16.56 6.99
CA ASN A 107 16.01 -15.63 8.11
C ASN A 107 16.84 -14.36 7.78
N ASN A 108 17.09 -14.05 6.50
CA ASN A 108 17.81 -12.84 6.06
C ASN A 108 16.90 -11.68 5.62
N GLY A 109 15.60 -11.76 5.94
CA GLY A 109 14.61 -10.72 5.59
C GLY A 109 14.16 -10.70 4.12
N ILE A 110 14.77 -11.52 3.25
CA ILE A 110 14.48 -11.59 1.81
C ILE A 110 13.00 -11.82 1.52
N THR A 111 12.37 -12.83 2.16
CA THR A 111 10.95 -13.11 1.92
C THR A 111 10.04 -11.99 2.40
N THR A 112 10.39 -11.34 3.52
CA THR A 112 9.66 -10.16 4.03
C THR A 112 9.72 -9.01 3.04
N GLU A 113 10.89 -8.72 2.49
CA GLU A 113 11.07 -7.69 1.47
C GLU A 113 10.27 -7.99 0.19
N ALA A 114 10.36 -9.21 -0.34
CA ALA A 114 9.60 -9.62 -1.51
C ALA A 114 8.07 -9.57 -1.27
N THR A 115 7.62 -9.99 -0.08
CA THR A 115 6.19 -9.96 0.27
C THR A 115 5.67 -8.53 0.42
N LYS A 116 6.45 -7.61 1.00
CA LYS A 116 6.11 -6.19 1.04
C LYS A 116 5.95 -5.62 -0.38
N ALA A 117 6.91 -5.87 -1.26
CA ALA A 117 6.82 -5.40 -2.65
C ALA A 117 5.57 -5.91 -3.38
N LEU A 118 5.14 -7.16 -3.14
CA LEU A 118 3.89 -7.67 -3.70
C LEU A 118 2.64 -7.07 -3.04
N ILE A 119 2.68 -6.79 -1.74
CA ILE A 119 1.59 -6.09 -1.04
C ILE A 119 1.37 -4.72 -1.68
N ASP A 120 2.44 -3.92 -1.79
CA ASP A 120 2.41 -2.59 -2.39
C ASP A 120 1.90 -2.66 -3.84
N PHE A 121 2.41 -3.64 -4.61
CA PHE A 121 1.98 -3.89 -5.97
C PHE A 121 0.48 -4.19 -6.07
N PHE A 122 -0.05 -5.18 -5.34
CA PHE A 122 -1.46 -5.54 -5.43
C PHE A 122 -2.38 -4.43 -4.95
N PHE A 123 -2.01 -3.72 -3.88
CA PHE A 123 -2.78 -2.56 -3.45
C PHE A 123 -2.78 -1.44 -4.50
N SER A 124 -1.66 -1.18 -5.19
CA SER A 124 -1.62 -0.25 -6.33
C SER A 124 -2.51 -0.67 -7.52
N LEU A 125 -2.81 -1.96 -7.65
CA LEU A 125 -3.77 -2.47 -8.65
C LEU A 125 -5.22 -2.33 -8.19
N GLY A 126 -5.47 -1.88 -6.95
CA GLY A 126 -6.81 -1.74 -6.38
C GLY A 126 -7.41 -3.04 -5.85
N PHE A 127 -6.57 -4.00 -5.42
CA PHE A 127 -7.02 -5.08 -4.55
C PHE A 127 -7.47 -4.51 -3.20
N ASN A 128 -8.49 -5.12 -2.58
CA ASN A 128 -8.96 -4.75 -1.24
C ASN A 128 -8.31 -5.59 -0.15
N ARG A 129 -7.94 -6.84 -0.45
CA ARG A 129 -7.52 -7.81 0.56
C ARG A 129 -6.36 -8.65 0.06
N ILE A 130 -5.32 -8.74 0.87
CA ILE A 130 -4.17 -9.60 0.61
C ILE A 130 -4.03 -10.55 1.78
N PHE A 131 -4.04 -11.84 1.51
CA PHE A 131 -3.95 -12.85 2.55
C PHE A 131 -2.86 -13.87 2.25
N SER A 132 -2.49 -14.63 3.27
CA SER A 132 -1.63 -15.78 3.14
C SER A 132 -1.88 -16.71 4.31
N TYR A 133 -1.49 -17.98 4.16
CA TYR A 133 -1.60 -18.94 5.23
C TYR A 133 -0.39 -19.86 5.24
N HIS A 134 -0.07 -20.37 6.43
CA HIS A 134 1.06 -21.26 6.60
C HIS A 134 0.70 -22.48 7.42
N ASN A 135 1.45 -23.56 7.20
CA ASN A 135 1.38 -24.74 8.05
C ASN A 135 1.85 -24.37 9.47
N PRO A 136 1.15 -24.75 10.56
CA PRO A 136 1.59 -24.53 11.94
C PRO A 136 3.00 -25.03 12.25
N LEU A 137 3.47 -26.05 11.52
CA LEU A 137 4.83 -26.59 11.64
C LEU A 137 5.91 -25.72 10.95
N ASN A 138 5.50 -24.64 10.26
CA ASN A 138 6.39 -23.67 9.63
C ASN A 138 6.14 -22.24 10.20
N PRO A 139 6.52 -21.97 11.46
CA PRO A 139 6.30 -20.67 12.09
C PRO A 139 7.11 -19.54 11.45
N ALA A 140 8.17 -19.85 10.68
CA ALA A 140 8.97 -18.83 9.98
C ALA A 140 8.14 -18.07 8.93
N SER A 141 7.25 -18.77 8.22
CA SER A 141 6.33 -18.14 7.26
C SER A 141 5.31 -17.23 7.96
N GLY A 142 4.79 -17.62 9.13
CA GLY A 142 3.95 -16.74 9.94
C GLY A 142 4.66 -15.46 10.38
N LYS A 143 5.94 -15.54 10.75
CA LYS A 143 6.75 -14.34 11.08
C LYS A 143 6.91 -13.40 9.90
N VAL A 144 6.99 -13.92 8.66
CA VAL A 144 7.03 -13.07 7.46
C VAL A 144 5.74 -12.27 7.34
N MET A 145 4.58 -12.93 7.47
CA MET A 145 3.26 -12.29 7.38
C MET A 145 3.11 -11.18 8.42
N GLN A 146 3.46 -11.47 9.68
CA GLN A 146 3.42 -10.49 10.78
C GLN A 146 4.32 -9.27 10.50
N LYS A 147 5.55 -9.49 10.00
CA LYS A 147 6.47 -8.40 9.63
C LYS A 147 6.00 -7.58 8.44
N CYS A 148 5.08 -8.11 7.63
CA CYS A 148 4.43 -7.39 6.54
C CYS A 148 3.12 -6.70 6.98
N GLY A 149 2.83 -6.67 8.28
CA GLY A 149 1.64 -6.00 8.82
C GLY A 149 0.36 -6.82 8.76
N MET A 150 0.40 -8.05 8.26
CA MET A 150 -0.77 -8.93 8.20
C MET A 150 -1.20 -9.36 9.61
N GLN A 151 -2.50 -9.32 9.86
CA GLN A 151 -3.14 -9.72 11.12
C GLN A 151 -3.56 -11.19 11.08
N PHE A 152 -3.47 -11.88 12.21
CA PHE A 152 -3.93 -13.26 12.34
C PHE A 152 -5.46 -13.31 12.39
N GLU A 153 -6.09 -14.14 11.56
CA GLU A 153 -7.55 -14.23 11.48
C GLU A 153 -8.10 -15.56 11.97
N GLY A 154 -7.27 -16.61 12.02
CA GLY A 154 -7.70 -17.88 12.56
C GLY A 154 -6.98 -19.10 12.01
N ARG A 155 -7.49 -20.26 12.43
CA ARG A 155 -6.99 -21.58 12.06
C ARG A 155 -8.02 -22.31 11.21
N ILE A 156 -7.65 -22.59 9.97
CA ILE A 156 -8.42 -23.44 9.06
C ILE A 156 -8.09 -24.89 9.40
N ARG A 157 -9.02 -25.59 10.04
CA ARG A 157 -8.86 -27.01 10.39
C ARG A 157 -8.93 -27.88 9.13
N GLY A 158 -7.90 -28.68 8.87
CA GLY A 158 -7.78 -29.49 7.67
C GLY A 158 -7.74 -28.70 6.37
N GLY A 159 -7.27 -27.45 6.41
CA GLY A 159 -7.28 -26.53 5.28
C GLY A 159 -6.30 -26.84 4.14
N SER A 160 -5.35 -27.75 4.33
CA SER A 160 -4.41 -28.14 3.27
C SER A 160 -4.12 -29.64 3.23
N MET A 161 -3.74 -30.11 2.03
CA MET A 161 -3.26 -31.47 1.78
C MET A 161 -1.84 -31.39 1.22
N LEU A 162 -0.90 -32.05 1.89
CA LEU A 162 0.52 -31.98 1.58
C LEU A 162 1.13 -33.37 1.73
N ALA A 163 1.71 -33.90 0.66
CA ALA A 163 2.25 -35.27 0.60
C ALA A 163 1.28 -36.35 1.14
N GLY A 164 -0.02 -36.23 0.81
CA GLY A 164 -1.05 -37.19 1.21
C GLY A 164 -1.51 -37.09 2.67
N LYS A 165 -1.10 -36.05 3.41
CA LYS A 165 -1.55 -35.78 4.78
C LYS A 165 -2.31 -34.46 4.84
N ILE A 166 -3.37 -34.45 5.64
CA ILE A 166 -4.18 -33.26 5.91
C ILE A 166 -3.55 -32.46 7.05
N TYR A 167 -3.42 -31.16 6.86
CA TYR A 167 -2.88 -30.23 7.84
C TYR A 167 -3.82 -29.04 8.04
N ASP A 168 -3.75 -28.48 9.24
CA ASP A 168 -4.35 -27.18 9.52
C ASP A 168 -3.51 -26.07 8.88
N CYS A 169 -4.12 -24.91 8.67
CA CYS A 169 -3.45 -23.70 8.20
C CYS A 169 -3.73 -22.54 9.15
N LEU A 170 -2.71 -21.73 9.44
CA LEU A 170 -2.86 -20.47 10.16
C LEU A 170 -2.93 -19.35 9.13
N GLN A 171 -4.04 -18.62 9.09
CA GLN A 171 -4.31 -17.58 8.10
C GLN A 171 -4.03 -16.19 8.67
N TYR A 172 -3.44 -15.35 7.82
CA TYR A 172 -3.21 -13.95 8.05
C TYR A 172 -3.69 -13.13 6.86
N ALA A 173 -4.11 -11.89 7.10
CA ALA A 173 -4.46 -10.97 6.02
C ALA A 173 -4.16 -9.51 6.39
N ILE A 174 -4.07 -8.68 5.36
CA ILE A 174 -4.03 -7.22 5.46
C ILE A 174 -5.06 -6.65 4.48
N LEU A 175 -5.85 -5.70 4.94
CA LEU A 175 -6.84 -5.00 4.12
C LEU A 175 -6.26 -3.70 3.57
N ALA A 176 -6.85 -3.19 2.48
CA ALA A 176 -6.46 -1.91 1.90
C ALA A 176 -6.63 -0.79 2.93
N GLU A 177 -7.68 -0.84 3.74
CA GLU A 177 -7.89 0.09 4.86
C GLU A 177 -6.73 0.04 5.87
N ASP A 178 -6.27 -1.15 6.26
CA ASP A 178 -5.15 -1.32 7.21
C ASP A 178 -3.81 -0.84 6.63
N TYR A 179 -3.66 -0.94 5.31
CA TYR A 179 -2.41 -0.66 4.59
C TYR A 179 -2.28 0.81 4.22
N PHE A 180 -3.33 1.42 3.66
CA PHE A 180 -3.32 2.82 3.26
C PHE A 180 -3.55 3.79 4.42
N GLY A 181 -3.84 3.28 5.61
CA GLY A 181 -3.90 4.12 6.80
C GLY A 181 -5.30 4.68 7.08
N ALA A 182 -6.36 3.93 6.83
CA ALA A 182 -7.54 4.06 7.65
C ALA A 182 -7.16 3.59 9.06
N SER A 183 -6.55 4.50 9.82
CA SER A 183 -6.10 4.44 11.21
C SER A 183 -6.12 3.04 11.87
N LYS A 184 -4.95 2.55 12.32
CA LYS A 184 -4.82 1.43 13.28
C LYS A 184 -5.38 1.72 14.69
N LEU A 185 -6.18 2.75 14.82
CA LEU A 185 -7.05 2.97 15.94
C LEU A 185 -8.47 2.83 15.37
N PRO A 186 -9.44 2.21 16.06
CA PRO A 186 -10.84 2.20 15.62
C PRO A 186 -11.49 3.62 15.47
N GLN A 187 -10.67 4.67 15.43
CA GLN A 187 -10.89 6.08 15.16
C GLN A 187 -9.53 6.76 14.97
N SER A 188 -9.37 7.67 14.00
CA SER A 188 -8.22 8.58 13.83
C SER A 188 -7.54 8.98 15.15
N TYR A 189 -6.21 9.10 15.20
CA TYR A 189 -5.44 9.45 16.41
C TYR A 189 -6.03 10.65 17.16
N ILE A 190 -6.35 11.72 16.44
CA ILE A 190 -6.98 12.91 17.03
C ILE A 190 -8.37 12.59 17.54
N MET A 191 -9.19 11.85 16.77
CA MET A 191 -10.52 11.42 17.21
C MET A 191 -10.47 10.53 18.45
N ASN A 192 -9.47 9.68 18.58
CA ASN A 192 -9.26 8.87 19.77
C ASN A 192 -8.82 9.75 20.95
N LEU A 193 -7.89 10.67 20.75
CA LEU A 193 -7.45 11.62 21.78
C LEU A 193 -8.62 12.45 22.31
N ARG A 194 -9.51 12.92 21.42
CA ARG A 194 -10.74 13.67 21.76
C ARG A 194 -11.67 12.93 22.72
N LYS A 195 -11.66 11.60 22.77
CA LYS A 195 -12.43 10.84 23.78
C LYS A 195 -11.96 11.07 25.21
N TYR A 196 -10.67 11.34 25.39
CA TYR A 196 -10.06 11.53 26.71
C TYR A 196 -10.07 12.99 27.13
N VAL A 197 -9.89 13.89 26.16
CA VAL A 197 -9.69 15.31 26.42
C VAL A 197 -10.90 16.18 26.07
N GLY A 198 -11.91 15.62 25.40
CA GLY A 198 -13.06 16.36 24.90
C GLY A 198 -12.66 17.48 23.94
N HIS A 199 -13.36 18.61 24.04
CA HIS A 199 -13.14 19.79 23.19
C HIS A 199 -12.04 20.73 23.70
N ILE A 200 -11.22 20.34 24.69
CA ILE A 200 -10.13 21.23 25.13
C ILE A 200 -9.22 21.55 23.94
N GLN A 201 -8.69 22.76 23.91
CA GLN A 201 -7.84 23.22 22.84
C GLN A 201 -6.60 22.32 22.68
N LEU A 202 -6.34 21.84 21.46
CA LEU A 202 -5.19 20.98 21.13
C LEU A 202 -4.24 21.63 20.15
N ILE A 203 -2.96 21.27 20.22
CA ILE A 203 -2.04 21.43 19.11
C ILE A 203 -2.19 20.20 18.22
N MET A 204 -2.58 20.39 16.97
CA MET A 204 -2.81 19.30 16.02
C MET A 204 -1.76 19.36 14.92
N ASN A 205 -1.02 18.27 14.74
CA ASN A 205 -0.10 18.13 13.63
C ASN A 205 -0.86 17.61 12.41
N GLY A 206 -0.63 18.22 11.25
CA GLY A 206 -1.23 17.79 10.00
C GLY A 206 -0.32 18.06 8.81
N ALA A 207 -0.71 17.52 7.66
CA ALA A 207 -0.03 17.80 6.41
C ALA A 207 -1.03 17.91 5.27
N GLY A 208 -0.67 18.71 4.27
CA GLY A 208 -1.48 18.94 3.09
C GLY A 208 -0.64 19.14 1.83
N VAL A 209 -1.28 19.06 0.68
CA VAL A 209 -0.63 19.23 -0.62
C VAL A 209 -1.50 20.05 -1.58
N ILE A 210 -0.88 21.07 -2.18
CA ILE A 210 -1.45 21.82 -3.30
C ILE A 210 -1.08 21.11 -4.60
N ILE A 211 -2.10 20.66 -5.34
CA ILE A 211 -1.93 20.05 -6.65
C ILE A 211 -2.12 21.11 -7.72
N GLU A 212 -1.15 21.19 -8.63
CA GLU A 212 -1.12 22.13 -9.75
C GLU A 212 -1.13 21.36 -11.08
N ASN A 213 -1.92 21.81 -12.05
CA ASN A 213 -1.94 21.23 -13.40
C ASN A 213 -1.12 22.08 -14.41
N GLU A 214 -0.97 21.59 -15.63
CA GLU A 214 -0.23 22.27 -16.72
C GLU A 214 -0.85 23.62 -17.15
N ARG A 215 -2.08 23.92 -16.73
CA ARG A 215 -2.80 25.17 -17.02
C ARG A 215 -2.67 26.21 -15.91
N GLU A 216 -1.78 26.00 -14.94
CA GLU A 216 -1.61 26.86 -13.77
C GLU A 216 -2.90 27.00 -12.94
N GLU A 217 -3.60 25.88 -12.79
CA GLU A 217 -4.78 25.77 -11.93
C GLU A 217 -4.47 24.84 -10.76
N ILE A 218 -5.09 25.09 -9.62
CA ILE A 218 -5.03 24.21 -8.46
C ILE A 218 -6.34 23.46 -8.24
N LEU A 219 -6.23 22.21 -7.81
CA LEU A 219 -7.39 21.40 -7.44
C LEU A 219 -7.78 21.67 -6.00
N LEU A 220 -9.04 22.09 -5.80
CA LEU A 220 -9.62 22.26 -4.47
C LEU A 220 -10.82 21.33 -4.29
N GLY A 221 -11.02 20.88 -3.06
CA GLY A 221 -12.22 20.19 -2.61
C GLY A 221 -13.11 21.08 -1.77
N GLN A 222 -14.41 21.08 -2.06
CA GLN A 222 -15.39 21.74 -1.21
C GLN A 222 -15.80 20.79 -0.08
N ARG A 223 -15.54 21.18 1.16
CA ARG A 223 -15.90 20.38 2.33
C ARG A 223 -17.42 20.32 2.51
N ARG A 224 -17.97 19.17 2.88
CA ARG A 224 -19.41 18.98 3.13
C ARG A 224 -19.91 19.62 4.42
N ASP A 225 -19.05 19.71 5.43
CA ASP A 225 -19.42 20.17 6.77
C ASP A 225 -19.67 21.68 6.83
N ASN A 226 -18.86 22.47 6.13
CA ASN A 226 -18.89 23.93 6.18
C ASN A 226 -18.91 24.62 4.80
N GLY A 227 -18.85 23.86 3.71
CA GLY A 227 -18.91 24.39 2.34
C GLY A 227 -17.67 25.17 1.91
N CYS A 228 -16.58 25.19 2.68
CA CYS A 228 -15.34 25.89 2.35
C CYS A 228 -14.49 25.09 1.35
N TRP A 229 -13.68 25.78 0.55
CA TRP A 229 -12.74 25.15 -0.38
C TRP A 229 -11.36 25.03 0.24
N THR A 230 -10.77 23.85 0.17
CA THR A 230 -9.43 23.56 0.69
C THR A 230 -8.65 22.67 -0.27
N HIS A 231 -7.33 22.67 -0.13
CA HIS A 231 -6.47 21.68 -0.78
C HIS A 231 -6.55 20.38 0.04
N ALA A 232 -6.00 19.28 -0.48
CA ALA A 232 -6.04 18.02 0.23
C ALA A 232 -5.17 18.10 1.48
N GLY A 233 -5.71 17.68 2.63
CA GLY A 233 -4.92 17.65 3.86
C GLY A 233 -5.71 17.33 5.12
N GLY A 234 -5.00 16.81 6.11
CA GLY A 234 -5.61 16.32 7.33
C GLY A 234 -4.59 16.09 8.45
N SER A 235 -5.08 15.53 9.56
CA SER A 235 -4.26 15.27 10.74
C SER A 235 -3.34 14.07 10.52
N SER A 236 -2.11 14.14 11.03
CA SER A 236 -1.20 13.01 10.98
C SER A 236 -1.62 11.87 11.91
N GLU A 237 -1.50 10.64 11.43
CA GLU A 237 -1.70 9.44 12.22
C GLU A 237 -0.41 8.97 12.91
N LEU A 238 -0.55 8.12 13.94
CA LEU A 238 0.60 7.64 14.71
C LEU A 238 1.58 6.84 13.83
N GLY A 239 2.80 7.36 13.72
CA GLY A 239 3.88 6.73 12.97
C GLY A 239 4.01 7.20 11.52
N GLU A 240 3.10 8.05 11.04
CA GLU A 240 3.24 8.69 9.72
C GLU A 240 4.32 9.78 9.74
N SER A 241 5.07 9.85 8.66
CA SER A 241 5.76 11.08 8.24
C SER A 241 4.77 12.08 7.65
N CYS A 242 5.12 13.37 7.65
CA CYS A 242 4.26 14.40 7.06
C CYS A 242 4.03 14.19 5.55
N GLU A 243 4.99 13.59 4.84
CA GLU A 243 4.80 13.22 3.43
C GLU A 243 3.80 12.09 3.25
N GLU A 244 3.83 11.07 4.11
CA GLU A 244 2.85 9.98 4.10
C GLU A 244 1.44 10.51 4.39
N THR A 245 1.28 11.37 5.40
CA THR A 245 0.00 12.04 5.68
C THR A 245 -0.49 12.80 4.44
N ALA A 246 0.35 13.65 3.83
CA ALA A 246 -0.07 14.44 2.67
C ALA A 246 -0.46 13.56 1.46
N ARG A 247 0.23 12.45 1.21
CA ARG A 247 -0.11 11.52 0.13
C ARG A 247 -1.39 10.75 0.42
N ARG A 248 -1.60 10.31 1.66
CA ARG A 248 -2.81 9.61 2.08
C ARG A 248 -4.03 10.51 1.91
N GLU A 249 -3.99 11.72 2.46
CA GLU A 249 -5.10 12.68 2.36
C GLU A 249 -5.42 13.04 0.91
N LEU A 250 -4.39 13.24 0.08
CA LEU A 250 -4.58 13.47 -1.36
C LEU A 250 -5.31 12.31 -2.06
N PHE A 251 -4.93 11.08 -1.72
CA PHE A 251 -5.54 9.90 -2.29
C PHE A 251 -6.96 9.70 -1.78
N GLU A 252 -7.19 9.87 -0.48
CA GLU A 252 -8.48 9.71 0.17
C GLU A 252 -9.48 10.75 -0.33
N GLU A 253 -9.15 12.04 -0.25
CA GLU A 253 -10.06 13.14 -0.56
C GLU A 253 -10.23 13.40 -2.07
N MET A 254 -9.18 13.15 -2.87
CA MET A 254 -9.13 13.56 -4.28
C MET A 254 -8.79 12.44 -5.27
N GLY A 255 -8.46 11.21 -4.82
CA GLY A 255 -8.15 10.08 -5.69
C GLY A 255 -6.85 10.22 -6.49
N LEU A 256 -5.98 11.17 -6.12
CA LEU A 256 -4.75 11.46 -6.82
C LEU A 256 -3.53 10.88 -6.09
N ILE A 257 -2.50 10.56 -6.85
CA ILE A 257 -1.22 10.07 -6.34
C ILE A 257 -0.17 11.13 -6.66
N ALA A 258 0.41 11.74 -5.63
CA ALA A 258 1.60 12.57 -5.80
C ALA A 258 2.79 11.66 -6.10
N ASN A 259 3.53 11.91 -7.20
CA ASN A 259 4.78 11.21 -7.48
C ASN A 259 5.93 11.93 -6.76
N THR A 260 5.92 13.26 -6.78
CA THR A 260 6.87 14.12 -6.06
C THR A 260 6.16 15.03 -5.06
N LEU A 261 6.84 15.42 -3.98
CA LEU A 261 6.38 16.47 -3.07
C LEU A 261 7.51 17.48 -2.87
N GLU A 262 7.20 18.77 -3.04
CA GLU A 262 8.11 19.87 -2.73
C GLU A 262 7.61 20.59 -1.48
N LEU A 263 8.48 20.77 -0.48
CA LEU A 263 8.08 21.43 0.77
C LEU A 263 7.76 22.90 0.52
N LEU A 264 6.49 23.27 0.71
CA LEU A 264 6.06 24.66 0.69
C LEU A 264 6.45 25.36 2.01
N GLY A 265 6.16 24.73 3.15
CA GLY A 265 6.54 25.27 4.46
C GLY A 265 5.79 24.65 5.62
N VAL A 266 6.11 25.14 6.81
CA VAL A 266 5.44 24.76 8.06
C VAL A 266 4.63 25.96 8.56
N PHE A 267 3.33 25.76 8.69
CA PHE A 267 2.37 26.79 9.06
C PHE A 267 1.85 26.52 10.47
N SER A 268 2.08 27.46 11.39
CA SER A 268 1.71 27.33 12.80
C SER A 268 1.54 28.69 13.46
N GLY A 269 1.03 28.70 14.69
CA GLY A 269 0.87 29.93 15.47
C GLY A 269 -0.57 30.43 15.47
N LYS A 270 -0.77 31.73 15.74
CA LYS A 270 -2.11 32.28 15.98
C LYS A 270 -3.03 32.20 14.77
N ASP A 271 -2.46 32.27 13.58
CA ASP A 271 -3.22 32.29 12.32
C ASP A 271 -3.71 30.90 11.90
N THR A 272 -3.32 29.84 12.63
CA THR A 272 -3.77 28.46 12.42
C THR A 272 -4.77 27.98 13.48
N HIS A 273 -5.27 28.90 14.30
CA HIS A 273 -6.37 28.63 15.23
C HIS A 273 -7.66 28.35 14.46
N TYR A 274 -8.35 27.27 14.83
CA TYR A 274 -9.62 26.91 14.22
C TYR A 274 -10.56 26.24 15.22
N ILE A 275 -11.86 26.53 15.09
CA ILE A 275 -12.94 25.87 15.83
C ILE A 275 -13.83 25.18 14.81
N TYR A 276 -13.85 23.85 14.85
CA TYR A 276 -14.68 23.02 13.98
C TYR A 276 -16.16 23.10 14.37
N PRO A 277 -17.10 22.80 13.46
CA PRO A 277 -18.54 22.82 13.75
C PRO A 277 -18.97 21.93 14.93
N ASN A 278 -18.21 20.87 15.22
CA ASN A 278 -18.45 19.96 16.34
C ASN A 278 -17.96 20.51 17.70
N GLY A 279 -17.37 21.72 17.73
CA GLY A 279 -16.82 22.36 18.92
C GLY A 279 -15.35 22.03 19.20
N ASP A 280 -14.70 21.20 18.39
CA ASP A 280 -13.28 20.92 18.54
C ASP A 280 -12.45 22.17 18.22
N GLU A 281 -11.61 22.54 19.18
CA GLU A 281 -10.74 23.71 19.06
C GLU A 281 -9.28 23.28 18.91
N VAL A 282 -8.58 23.82 17.91
CA VAL A 282 -7.20 23.46 17.58
C VAL A 282 -6.32 24.66 17.23
N TYR A 283 -5.03 24.50 17.46
CA TYR A 283 -3.96 25.21 16.74
C TYR A 283 -3.26 24.22 15.83
N ASN A 284 -3.39 24.39 14.52
CA ASN A 284 -2.77 23.49 13.55
C ASN A 284 -1.28 23.79 13.40
N VAL A 285 -0.46 22.74 13.38
CA VAL A 285 0.92 22.74 12.90
C VAL A 285 0.90 21.95 11.60
N ALA A 286 0.74 22.66 10.48
CA ALA A 286 0.52 22.05 9.17
C ALA A 286 1.79 22.13 8.32
N VAL A 287 2.30 20.97 7.90
CA VAL A 287 3.38 20.89 6.90
C VAL A 287 2.74 20.79 5.52
N ASN A 288 2.92 21.81 4.70
CA ASN A 288 2.30 21.85 3.37
C ASN A 288 3.33 21.65 2.27
N TYR A 289 2.89 20.96 1.22
CA TYR A 289 3.68 20.65 0.03
C TYR A 289 3.01 21.19 -1.23
N THR A 290 3.78 21.29 -2.30
CA THR A 290 3.28 21.48 -3.67
C THR A 290 3.63 20.26 -4.51
N CYS A 291 2.79 19.95 -5.49
CA CYS A 291 2.99 18.83 -6.39
C CYS A 291 2.51 19.16 -7.81
N ARG A 292 3.45 19.10 -8.77
CA ARG A 292 3.20 19.21 -10.22
C ARG A 292 3.28 17.87 -10.95
N ASP A 293 4.05 16.93 -10.40
CA ASP A 293 4.14 15.56 -10.91
C ASP A 293 3.23 14.64 -10.08
N TRP A 294 2.03 14.42 -10.61
CA TRP A 294 0.99 13.60 -10.01
C TRP A 294 0.34 12.70 -11.08
N SER A 295 -0.35 11.67 -10.62
CA SER A 295 -1.08 10.73 -11.47
C SER A 295 -2.45 10.38 -10.88
N GLY A 296 -3.34 9.84 -11.71
CA GLY A 296 -4.70 9.48 -11.33
C GLY A 296 -5.76 10.36 -12.00
N THR A 297 -7.02 10.08 -11.68
CA THR A 297 -8.18 10.87 -12.13
C THR A 297 -8.87 11.43 -10.90
N PRO A 298 -9.17 12.74 -10.83
CA PRO A 298 -9.85 13.32 -9.69
C PRO A 298 -11.12 12.55 -9.34
N SER A 299 -11.19 12.05 -8.13
CA SER A 299 -12.36 11.35 -7.58
C SER A 299 -12.53 11.73 -6.13
N LEU A 300 -13.73 12.19 -5.76
CA LEU A 300 -13.96 12.72 -4.42
C LEU A 300 -14.32 11.62 -3.42
N GLN A 301 -13.96 11.83 -2.16
CA GLN A 301 -14.49 11.05 -1.04
C GLN A 301 -15.92 11.54 -0.72
N GLU A 302 -16.93 10.75 -1.08
CA GLU A 302 -18.33 11.21 -0.95
C GLU A 302 -18.76 11.53 0.49
N ALA A 303 -18.07 11.01 1.50
CA ALA A 303 -18.37 11.28 2.90
C ALA A 303 -17.98 12.70 3.34
N GLU A 304 -16.87 13.24 2.81
CA GLU A 304 -16.25 14.47 3.33
C GLU A 304 -16.23 15.60 2.30
N VAL A 305 -16.12 15.27 1.02
CA VAL A 305 -15.99 16.23 -0.08
C VAL A 305 -17.29 16.28 -0.89
N ALA A 306 -17.79 17.50 -1.11
CA ALA A 306 -19.01 17.77 -1.87
C ALA A 306 -18.73 17.88 -3.36
N GLU A 307 -17.61 18.53 -3.71
CA GLU A 307 -17.22 18.83 -5.08
C GLU A 307 -15.69 18.95 -5.17
N LEU A 308 -15.11 18.52 -6.30
CA LEU A 308 -13.73 18.83 -6.67
C LEU A 308 -13.74 19.77 -7.88
N ARG A 309 -12.94 20.82 -7.84
CA ARG A 309 -12.85 21.78 -8.95
C ARG A 309 -11.44 22.34 -9.11
N TRP A 310 -11.03 22.51 -10.36
CA TRP A 310 -9.83 23.24 -10.74
C TRP A 310 -10.11 24.74 -10.74
N PHE A 311 -9.27 25.50 -10.05
CA PHE A 311 -9.34 26.96 -9.99
C PHE A 311 -8.07 27.58 -10.56
N PRO A 312 -8.16 28.58 -11.46
CA PRO A 312 -7.02 29.39 -11.83
C PRO A 312 -6.37 29.99 -10.57
N ILE A 313 -5.05 30.01 -10.54
CA ILE A 313 -4.31 30.45 -9.35
C ILE A 313 -4.55 31.93 -9.01
N ASP A 314 -4.92 32.73 -10.01
CA ASP A 314 -5.27 34.16 -9.86
C ASP A 314 -6.77 34.40 -9.58
N ASP A 315 -7.60 33.35 -9.56
CA ASP A 315 -9.06 33.42 -9.37
C ASP A 315 -9.55 32.33 -8.40
N LEU A 316 -9.01 32.37 -7.18
CA LEU A 316 -9.38 31.45 -6.11
C LEU A 316 -10.77 31.79 -5.53
N PRO A 317 -11.52 30.78 -5.04
CA PRO A 317 -12.84 31.00 -4.46
C PRO A 317 -12.74 31.84 -3.18
N SER A 318 -13.78 32.64 -2.90
CA SER A 318 -13.79 33.57 -1.77
C SER A 318 -14.01 32.91 -0.40
N ASN A 319 -14.50 31.67 -0.37
CA ASN A 319 -14.83 30.88 0.82
C ASN A 319 -13.75 29.84 1.16
N ILE A 320 -12.49 30.27 1.17
CA ILE A 320 -11.36 29.50 1.71
C ILE A 320 -11.16 29.90 3.18
N PRO A 321 -10.97 28.95 4.11
CA PRO A 321 -10.83 29.27 5.52
C PRO A 321 -9.48 29.98 5.80
N PRO A 322 -9.38 30.79 6.88
CA PRO A 322 -8.18 31.59 7.14
C PRO A 322 -6.84 30.83 7.24
N PRO A 323 -6.77 29.63 7.86
CA PRO A 323 -5.53 28.85 7.90
C PRO A 323 -5.03 28.49 6.49
N ASP A 324 -5.92 27.97 5.64
CA ASP A 324 -5.60 27.62 4.25
C ASP A 324 -5.25 28.84 3.39
N MET A 325 -5.92 29.98 3.59
CA MET A 325 -5.56 31.23 2.91
C MET A 325 -4.12 31.67 3.19
N THR A 326 -3.59 31.37 4.38
CA THR A 326 -2.18 31.65 4.71
C THR A 326 -1.24 30.78 3.89
N VAL A 327 -1.59 29.51 3.68
CA VAL A 327 -0.85 28.58 2.83
C VAL A 327 -0.84 29.06 1.37
N TYR A 328 -2.01 29.44 0.84
CA TYR A 328 -2.09 29.91 -0.55
C TYR A 328 -1.32 31.21 -0.78
N ARG A 329 -1.32 32.15 0.17
CA ARG A 329 -0.47 33.36 0.06
C ARG A 329 1.00 33.01 -0.04
N ALA A 330 1.49 32.10 0.81
CA ALA A 330 2.87 31.64 0.76
C ALA A 330 3.21 30.88 -0.53
N TYR A 331 2.25 30.13 -1.08
CA TYR A 331 2.38 29.48 -2.38
C TYR A 331 2.51 30.49 -3.53
N LEU A 332 1.67 31.52 -3.54
CA LEU A 332 1.73 32.61 -4.53
C LEU A 332 3.04 33.40 -4.45
N GLU A 333 3.58 33.63 -3.25
CA GLU A 333 4.86 34.33 -3.05
C GLU A 333 6.08 33.54 -3.51
N LYS A 334 5.99 32.20 -3.57
CA LYS A 334 7.09 31.30 -3.95
C LYS A 334 7.15 30.98 -5.44
N ARG A 335 6.15 31.36 -6.22
CA ARG A 335 6.09 31.09 -7.66
C ARG A 335 6.97 32.01 -8.50
#